data_AF-A0AAV0X3K5-F1
#
_entry.id   AF-A0AAV0X3K5-F1
#
_cell.length_a   1.000
_cell.length_b   1.000
_cell.length_c   1.000
_cell.angle_alpha   90.00
_cell.angle_beta   90.00
_cell.angle_gamma   90.00
#
_symmetry.space_group_name_H-M   'P 1'
#
loop_
_entity.id
_entity.type
_entity.pdbx_description
1 polymer ?
#
loop_
_entity_poly.entity_id
_entity_poly.type
_entity_poly.pdbx_seq_one_letter_code
_entity_poly.pdbx_strand_id
1 'polypeptide(L)'
;MDSKYKSNKKLLIDDPQFRIQPVQQMAAACTGALITSFFVTPLDVIKVRMQAQSRITNKHKCFFYSNGLMDHICPCNTLKKNTFDSPYYRNVQWYNRPSQFNGTIDAFKQISKNEGILSLWSGLSPTLILAVPATIVYFVSYEQIRCYLHDLTKPFYANNNQNQPLWISGISGCIARFGAATSVSPLELIRTKMQSKKLSYLEVHQALQSLLEYHGYKGLWKGLGSTLLRDVPFSGIYWVMYEHIKQISGQPTSFMYNFLAGSIAGALAAALTTPFDVVKTIRQIELTEKEIITEPPRKASKWTVKAVIDIYQTNGTRGIFSGLVPRIIKVAPACAIMVSTFEYGKTFFQNRNMQIYYKNKEEIL
;
A
#
# COMPACT_ATOMS: atom_id res chain seq x y z
N MET A 1 1.47 -26.68 37.91
CA MET A 1 2.63 -26.72 36.98
C MET A 1 2.44 -25.82 35.75
N ASP A 2 1.21 -25.51 35.32
CA ASP A 2 0.95 -24.67 34.12
C ASP A 2 1.29 -23.18 34.21
N SER A 3 1.25 -22.59 35.42
CA SER A 3 1.56 -21.15 35.61
C SER A 3 3.06 -20.85 35.43
N LYS A 4 3.95 -21.73 35.94
CA LYS A 4 5.40 -21.64 35.71
C LYS A 4 5.77 -21.90 34.25
N TYR A 5 5.05 -22.79 33.56
CA TYR A 5 5.26 -23.09 32.14
C TYR A 5 4.84 -21.92 31.23
N LYS A 6 3.73 -21.23 31.54
CA LYS A 6 3.30 -19.99 30.85
C LYS A 6 4.24 -18.81 31.10
N SER A 7 4.74 -18.66 32.33
CA SER A 7 5.71 -17.60 32.67
C SER A 7 7.05 -17.80 31.96
N ASN A 8 7.55 -19.04 31.89
CA ASN A 8 8.76 -19.38 31.13
C ASN A 8 8.60 -19.16 29.62
N LYS A 9 7.39 -19.37 29.06
CA LYS A 9 7.13 -19.12 27.64
C LYS A 9 7.35 -17.65 27.26
N LYS A 10 7.16 -16.70 28.18
CA LYS A 10 7.33 -15.27 27.93
C LYS A 10 8.80 -14.83 27.92
N LEU A 11 9.63 -15.49 28.73
CA LEU A 11 11.10 -15.33 28.73
C LEU A 11 11.77 -16.01 27.51
N LEU A 12 11.19 -17.13 27.02
CA LEU A 12 11.69 -17.90 25.88
C LEU A 12 11.38 -17.27 24.50
N ILE A 13 10.44 -16.32 24.40
CA ILE A 13 10.04 -15.69 23.12
C ILE A 13 11.12 -14.74 22.57
N ASP A 14 11.96 -14.18 23.43
CA ASP A 14 13.06 -13.26 23.07
C ASP A 14 14.44 -13.95 23.12
N ASP A 15 14.49 -15.28 23.27
CA ASP A 15 15.75 -16.01 23.29
C ASP A 15 16.37 -16.09 21.88
N PRO A 16 17.65 -15.73 21.71
CA PRO A 16 18.31 -15.76 20.39
C PRO A 16 18.36 -17.18 19.80
N GLN A 17 18.22 -18.22 20.63
CA GLN A 17 18.22 -19.62 20.23
C GLN A 17 16.96 -20.06 19.47
N PHE A 18 15.82 -19.39 19.68
CA PHE A 18 14.54 -19.76 19.05
C PHE A 18 14.10 -18.72 18.00
N ARG A 19 15.00 -17.82 17.60
CA ARG A 19 14.73 -16.78 16.61
C ARG A 19 14.36 -17.41 15.26
N ILE A 20 13.34 -16.84 14.63
CA ILE A 20 12.80 -17.30 13.35
C ILE A 20 13.82 -17.00 12.25
N GLN A 21 14.09 -17.97 11.38
CA GLN A 21 15.01 -17.80 10.26
C GLN A 21 14.43 -16.85 9.19
N PRO A 22 15.25 -16.16 8.39
CA PRO A 22 14.77 -15.29 7.32
C PRO A 22 13.79 -15.97 6.37
N VAL A 23 14.00 -17.25 6.01
CA VAL A 23 13.09 -18.00 5.14
C VAL A 23 11.70 -18.19 5.76
N GLN A 24 11.65 -18.47 7.07
CA GLN A 24 10.38 -18.58 7.80
C GLN A 24 9.68 -17.22 7.91
N GLN A 25 10.43 -16.12 8.09
CA GLN A 25 9.90 -14.76 8.05
C GLN A 25 9.34 -14.42 6.66
N MET A 26 10.03 -14.81 5.59
CA MET A 26 9.57 -14.64 4.21
C MET A 26 8.25 -15.38 4.00
N ALA A 27 8.14 -16.64 4.45
CA ALA A 27 6.92 -17.43 4.33
C ALA A 27 5.74 -16.77 5.08
N ALA A 28 5.95 -16.32 6.32
CA ALA A 28 4.94 -15.61 7.10
C ALA A 28 4.50 -14.30 6.41
N ALA A 29 5.45 -13.52 5.90
CA ALA A 29 5.18 -12.29 5.17
C ALA A 29 4.41 -12.55 3.86
N CYS A 30 4.77 -13.60 3.11
CA CYS A 30 4.06 -14.03 1.90
C CYS A 30 2.59 -14.36 2.20
N THR A 31 2.34 -15.17 3.24
CA THR A 31 0.98 -15.53 3.63
C THR A 31 0.15 -14.31 4.03
N GLY A 32 0.74 -13.39 4.81
CA GLY A 32 0.09 -12.13 5.16
C GLY A 32 -0.24 -11.28 3.94
N ALA A 33 0.67 -11.19 2.98
CA ALA A 33 0.49 -10.43 1.76
C ALA A 33 -0.58 -11.02 0.84
N LEU A 34 -0.64 -12.34 0.68
CA LEU A 34 -1.66 -13.02 -0.10
C LEU A 34 -3.06 -12.82 0.50
N ILE A 35 -3.21 -13.05 1.81
CA ILE A 35 -4.49 -12.90 2.51
C ILE A 35 -4.95 -11.43 2.46
N THR A 36 -4.05 -10.50 2.78
CA THR A 36 -4.37 -9.06 2.73
C THR A 36 -4.79 -8.63 1.33
N SER A 37 -4.06 -9.06 0.30
CA SER A 37 -4.40 -8.72 -1.09
C SER A 37 -5.74 -9.30 -1.49
N PHE A 38 -6.05 -10.54 -1.10
CA PHE A 38 -7.34 -11.15 -1.40
C PHE A 38 -8.52 -10.35 -0.84
N PHE A 39 -8.44 -9.89 0.41
CA PHE A 39 -9.53 -9.12 1.04
C PHE A 39 -9.58 -7.64 0.61
N VAL A 40 -8.43 -7.03 0.32
CA VAL A 40 -8.36 -5.58 -0.01
C VAL A 40 -8.61 -5.32 -1.49
N THR A 41 -8.34 -6.29 -2.38
CA THR A 41 -8.48 -6.09 -3.84
C THR A 41 -9.88 -5.63 -4.27
N PRO A 42 -10.99 -6.23 -3.78
CA PRO A 42 -12.33 -5.74 -4.11
C PRO A 42 -12.55 -4.26 -3.78
N LEU A 43 -12.06 -3.81 -2.62
CA LEU A 43 -12.16 -2.41 -2.19
C LEU A 43 -11.34 -1.49 -3.09
N ASP A 44 -10.16 -1.94 -3.51
CA ASP A 44 -9.29 -1.20 -4.42
C ASP A 44 -9.90 -1.08 -5.82
N VAL A 45 -10.51 -2.14 -6.35
CA VAL A 45 -11.22 -2.10 -7.62
C VAL A 45 -12.39 -1.11 -7.54
N ILE A 46 -13.24 -1.20 -6.52
CA ILE A 46 -14.38 -0.28 -6.36
C ILE A 46 -13.90 1.17 -6.30
N LYS A 47 -12.86 1.45 -5.49
CA LYS A 47 -12.30 2.80 -5.37
C LYS A 47 -11.78 3.32 -6.71
N VAL A 48 -11.01 2.52 -7.44
CA VAL A 48 -10.44 2.94 -8.73
C VAL A 48 -11.55 3.22 -9.75
N ARG A 49 -12.59 2.36 -9.81
CA ARG A 49 -13.73 2.55 -10.71
C ARG A 49 -14.53 3.81 -10.38
N MET A 50 -14.77 4.08 -9.09
CA MET A 50 -15.41 5.31 -8.63
C MET A 50 -14.57 6.56 -8.93
N GLN A 51 -13.25 6.50 -8.75
CA GLN A 51 -12.35 7.62 -9.08
C GLN A 51 -12.22 7.86 -10.59
N ALA A 52 -12.31 6.80 -11.40
CA ALA A 52 -12.35 6.92 -12.85
C ALA A 52 -13.65 7.60 -13.34
N GLN A 53 -14.75 7.49 -12.60
CA GLN A 53 -16.00 8.18 -12.92
C GLN A 53 -15.86 9.71 -12.84
N SER A 54 -15.24 10.24 -11.78
CA SER A 54 -15.15 11.70 -11.56
C SER A 54 -14.24 12.42 -12.56
N ARG A 55 -13.22 11.74 -13.09
CA ARG A 55 -12.31 12.31 -14.11
C ARG A 55 -12.98 12.51 -15.48
N ILE A 56 -14.11 11.86 -15.72
CA ILE A 56 -14.73 11.75 -17.05
C ILE A 56 -16.02 12.60 -17.14
N THR A 57 -16.44 13.26 -16.06
CA THR A 57 -17.61 14.14 -15.95
C THR A 57 -17.56 15.43 -16.78
N ASN A 58 -16.67 15.54 -17.77
CA ASN A 58 -16.71 16.63 -18.73
C ASN A 58 -17.91 16.43 -19.67
N LYS A 59 -18.92 17.29 -19.52
CA LYS A 59 -20.27 17.26 -20.16
C LYS A 59 -20.32 17.16 -21.71
N HIS A 60 -19.19 17.06 -22.41
CA HIS A 60 -19.07 17.13 -23.88
C HIS A 60 -18.36 15.92 -24.52
N LYS A 61 -18.36 14.76 -23.86
CA LYS A 61 -17.64 13.55 -24.31
C LYS A 61 -18.61 12.38 -24.47
N CYS A 62 -18.63 11.79 -25.67
CA CYS A 62 -19.49 10.67 -26.05
C CYS A 62 -18.63 9.40 -26.18
N PHE A 63 -19.16 8.25 -25.77
CA PHE A 63 -18.40 7.00 -25.72
C PHE A 63 -18.72 6.13 -26.94
N PHE A 64 -17.67 5.65 -27.60
CA PHE A 64 -17.77 4.60 -28.62
C PHE A 64 -17.80 3.21 -27.97
N TYR A 65 -17.09 3.05 -26.84
CA TYR A 65 -17.00 1.81 -26.07
C TYR A 65 -16.59 2.12 -24.63
N SER A 66 -17.25 1.52 -23.63
CA SER A 66 -16.93 1.66 -22.21
C SER A 66 -17.15 0.35 -21.47
N ASN A 67 -16.07 -0.27 -20.99
CA ASN A 67 -16.12 -1.38 -20.03
C ASN A 67 -15.72 -0.91 -18.62
N GLY A 68 -15.88 0.39 -18.34
CA GLY A 68 -15.58 1.01 -17.05
C GLY A 68 -14.10 1.06 -16.64
N LEU A 69 -13.18 0.59 -17.50
CA LEU A 69 -11.73 0.51 -17.25
C LEU A 69 -10.93 1.05 -18.46
N MET A 70 -11.49 0.94 -19.67
CA MET A 70 -11.10 1.72 -20.85
C MET A 70 -12.34 2.35 -21.45
N ASP A 71 -12.23 3.64 -21.73
CA ASP A 71 -13.25 4.43 -22.37
C ASP A 71 -12.65 4.98 -23.67
N HIS A 72 -13.18 4.55 -24.82
CA HIS A 72 -12.86 5.18 -26.09
C HIS A 72 -13.73 6.42 -26.23
N ILE A 73 -13.10 7.57 -25.98
CA ILE A 73 -13.74 8.87 -25.94
C ILE A 73 -13.60 9.52 -27.31
N CYS A 74 -14.72 9.94 -27.89
CA CYS A 74 -14.74 10.94 -28.95
C CYS A 74 -15.28 12.25 -28.36
N PRO A 75 -14.75 13.44 -28.72
CA PRO A 75 -15.47 14.68 -28.45
C PRO A 75 -16.87 14.53 -29.06
N CYS A 76 -17.93 14.74 -28.27
CA CYS A 76 -19.25 14.95 -28.86
C CYS A 76 -19.10 16.26 -29.63
N ASN A 77 -18.71 16.19 -30.91
CA ASN A 77 -18.82 17.37 -31.74
C ASN A 77 -20.27 17.79 -31.66
N THR A 78 -20.47 19.10 -31.64
CA THR A 78 -21.76 19.79 -31.67
C THR A 78 -22.50 19.49 -32.98
N LEU A 79 -22.75 18.22 -33.29
CA LEU A 79 -23.67 17.75 -34.32
C LEU A 79 -25.09 17.87 -33.75
N LYS A 80 -25.44 19.08 -33.35
CA LYS A 80 -26.83 19.52 -33.50
C LYS A 80 -27.04 19.57 -35.01
N LYS A 81 -27.80 18.59 -35.51
CA LYS A 81 -28.65 18.65 -36.72
C LYS A 81 -28.09 19.52 -37.85
N ASN A 82 -27.45 18.90 -38.85
CA ASN A 82 -27.37 19.33 -40.28
C ASN A 82 -26.00 19.15 -40.96
N THR A 83 -25.34 18.00 -40.83
CA THR A 83 -24.28 17.60 -41.77
C THR A 83 -24.44 16.13 -42.14
N PHE A 84 -25.18 15.88 -43.23
CA PHE A 84 -25.46 14.55 -43.78
C PHE A 84 -24.38 14.03 -44.75
N ASP A 85 -23.26 14.75 -44.93
CA ASP A 85 -22.29 14.51 -46.01
C ASP A 85 -20.89 14.07 -45.56
N SER A 86 -20.78 13.33 -44.45
CA SER A 86 -19.53 12.59 -44.17
C SER A 86 -19.79 11.07 -44.18
N PRO A 87 -19.20 10.31 -45.12
CA PRO A 87 -19.43 8.87 -45.22
C PRO A 87 -18.85 8.07 -44.04
N TYR A 88 -18.06 8.71 -43.17
CA TYR A 88 -17.39 8.07 -42.04
C TYR A 88 -18.26 7.91 -40.77
N TYR A 89 -19.39 8.61 -40.65
CA TYR A 89 -20.16 8.68 -39.39
C TYR A 89 -21.56 8.08 -39.46
N ARG A 90 -21.93 7.42 -40.56
CA ARG A 90 -23.33 7.11 -40.87
C ARG A 90 -23.96 6.02 -39.97
N ASN A 91 -23.21 5.32 -39.11
CA ASN A 91 -23.73 4.25 -38.24
C ASN A 91 -23.00 4.11 -36.89
N VAL A 92 -22.67 5.21 -36.21
CA VAL A 92 -22.07 5.13 -34.87
C VAL A 92 -23.17 5.06 -33.81
N GLN A 93 -23.42 3.88 -33.25
CA GLN A 93 -24.27 3.73 -32.06
C GLN A 93 -23.52 4.25 -30.84
N TRP A 94 -23.93 5.41 -30.35
CA TRP A 94 -23.38 6.01 -29.14
C TRP A 94 -23.97 5.32 -27.91
N TYR A 95 -23.10 4.78 -27.05
CA TYR A 95 -23.52 4.17 -25.79
C TYR A 95 -23.44 5.20 -24.67
N ASN A 96 -24.57 5.42 -23.97
CA ASN A 96 -24.54 6.09 -22.67
C ASN A 96 -23.77 5.22 -21.69
N ARG A 97 -22.83 5.81 -20.93
CA ARG A 97 -22.07 5.07 -19.93
C ARG A 97 -23.04 4.45 -18.91
N PRO A 98 -23.04 3.11 -18.72
CA PRO A 98 -24.14 2.42 -18.03
C PRO A 98 -24.18 2.60 -16.51
N SER A 99 -23.17 3.22 -15.88
CA SER A 99 -23.07 3.26 -14.41
C SER A 99 -22.50 4.56 -13.88
N GLN A 100 -23.37 5.41 -13.31
CA GLN A 100 -22.95 6.38 -12.31
C GLN A 100 -23.10 5.73 -10.94
N PHE A 101 -21.99 5.56 -10.23
CA PHE A 101 -21.97 5.05 -8.86
C PHE A 101 -22.38 6.16 -7.90
N ASN A 102 -23.43 5.92 -7.11
CA ASN A 102 -23.88 6.83 -6.05
C ASN A 102 -23.21 6.53 -4.69
N GLY A 103 -22.35 5.51 -4.63
CA GLY A 103 -21.57 5.17 -3.44
C GLY A 103 -20.84 3.84 -3.58
N THR A 104 -20.05 3.48 -2.55
CA THR A 104 -19.25 2.24 -2.53
C THR A 104 -20.11 0.98 -2.60
N ILE A 105 -21.25 0.96 -1.90
CA ILE A 105 -22.18 -0.18 -1.88
C ILE A 105 -22.91 -0.33 -3.22
N ASP A 106 -23.29 0.80 -3.81
CA ASP A 106 -23.92 0.85 -5.14
C ASP A 106 -22.95 0.34 -6.21
N ALA A 107 -21.69 0.81 -6.17
CA ALA A 107 -20.62 0.31 -7.02
C ALA A 107 -20.38 -1.18 -6.84
N PHE A 108 -20.33 -1.68 -5.61
CA PHE A 108 -20.19 -3.12 -5.34
C PHE A 108 -21.33 -3.93 -5.98
N LYS A 109 -22.59 -3.52 -5.77
CA LYS A 109 -23.78 -4.22 -6.31
C LYS A 109 -23.78 -4.19 -7.84
N GLN A 110 -23.52 -3.02 -8.43
CA GLN A 110 -23.58 -2.83 -9.87
C GLN A 110 -22.44 -3.56 -10.60
N ILE A 111 -21.21 -3.53 -10.07
CA ILE A 111 -20.08 -4.29 -10.60
C ILE A 111 -20.37 -5.80 -10.51
N SER A 112 -20.83 -6.26 -9.35
CA SER A 112 -21.14 -7.69 -9.16
C SER A 112 -22.27 -8.18 -10.09
N LYS A 113 -23.28 -7.35 -10.34
CA LYS A 113 -24.41 -7.68 -11.23
C LYS A 113 -24.04 -7.62 -12.71
N ASN A 114 -23.23 -6.65 -13.13
CA ASN A 114 -22.96 -6.38 -14.54
C ASN A 114 -21.71 -7.12 -15.07
N GLU A 115 -20.65 -7.24 -14.25
CA GLU A 115 -19.37 -7.85 -14.64
C GLU A 115 -19.14 -9.23 -13.97
N GLY A 116 -20.00 -9.60 -13.01
CA GLY A 116 -19.86 -10.81 -12.19
C GLY A 116 -18.97 -10.59 -10.96
N ILE A 117 -19.13 -11.43 -9.93
CA ILE A 117 -18.43 -11.26 -8.63
C ILE A 117 -16.90 -11.37 -8.75
N LEU A 118 -16.39 -12.19 -9.67
CA LEU A 118 -14.95 -12.38 -9.87
C LEU A 118 -14.26 -11.14 -10.46
N SER A 119 -15.02 -10.23 -11.08
CA SER A 119 -14.49 -8.98 -11.63
C SER A 119 -13.89 -8.06 -10.55
N LEU A 120 -14.32 -8.21 -9.28
CA LEU A 120 -13.76 -7.49 -8.12
C LEU A 120 -12.30 -7.88 -7.83
N TRP A 121 -11.83 -9.03 -8.33
CA TRP A 121 -10.43 -9.44 -8.26
C TRP A 121 -9.68 -9.23 -9.57
N SER A 122 -10.28 -8.50 -10.52
CA SER A 122 -9.59 -8.11 -11.76
C SER A 122 -8.33 -7.30 -11.43
N GLY A 123 -7.17 -7.76 -11.91
CA GLY A 123 -5.87 -7.16 -11.60
C GLY A 123 -5.19 -7.66 -10.32
N LEU A 124 -5.72 -8.69 -9.65
CA LEU A 124 -5.08 -9.33 -8.49
C LEU A 124 -3.71 -9.91 -8.87
N SER A 125 -3.59 -10.64 -9.98
CA SER A 125 -2.33 -11.29 -10.38
C SER A 125 -1.17 -10.29 -10.59
N PRO A 126 -1.31 -9.23 -11.40
CA PRO A 126 -0.27 -8.19 -11.51
C PRO A 126 0.01 -7.50 -10.17
N THR A 127 -1.02 -7.32 -9.34
CA THR A 127 -0.87 -6.74 -8.00
C THR A 127 -0.03 -7.64 -7.09
N LEU A 128 -0.25 -8.95 -7.11
CA LEU A 128 0.47 -9.92 -6.27
C LEU A 128 1.93 -10.06 -6.66
N ILE A 129 2.23 -10.14 -7.97
CA ILE A 129 3.61 -10.22 -8.49
C ILE A 129 4.48 -9.07 -7.95
N LEU A 130 3.87 -7.91 -7.68
CA LEU A 130 4.56 -6.72 -7.22
C LEU A 130 4.46 -6.53 -5.70
N ALA A 131 3.30 -6.82 -5.11
CA ALA A 131 3.06 -6.63 -3.69
C ALA A 131 3.82 -7.65 -2.83
N VAL A 132 3.89 -8.90 -3.26
CA VAL A 132 4.52 -9.97 -2.47
C VAL A 132 6.02 -9.70 -2.26
N PRO A 133 6.86 -9.47 -3.29
CA PRO A 133 8.27 -9.15 -3.08
C PRO A 133 8.48 -7.92 -2.20
N ALA A 134 7.66 -6.88 -2.40
CA ALA A 134 7.74 -5.65 -1.63
C ALA A 134 7.49 -5.87 -0.13
N THR A 135 6.46 -6.65 0.20
CA THR A 135 6.14 -6.99 1.60
C THR A 135 7.20 -7.87 2.24
N ILE A 136 7.73 -8.86 1.51
CA ILE A 136 8.81 -9.72 2.00
C ILE A 136 10.04 -8.88 2.34
N VAL A 137 10.53 -8.06 1.40
CA VAL A 137 11.71 -7.22 1.62
C VAL A 137 11.50 -6.32 2.82
N TYR A 138 10.31 -5.73 2.96
CA TYR A 138 9.99 -4.85 4.09
C TYR A 138 9.97 -5.58 5.44
N PHE A 139 9.19 -6.65 5.57
CA PHE A 139 9.02 -7.34 6.86
C PHE A 139 10.27 -8.08 7.30
N VAL A 140 10.99 -8.70 6.37
CA VAL A 140 12.28 -9.35 6.68
C VAL A 140 13.31 -8.30 7.09
N SER A 141 13.46 -7.21 6.33
CA SER A 141 14.39 -6.13 6.71
C SER A 141 14.03 -5.53 8.06
N TYR A 142 12.74 -5.32 8.33
CA TYR A 142 12.25 -4.82 9.61
C TYR A 142 12.68 -5.73 10.76
N GLU A 143 12.40 -7.03 10.68
CA GLU A 143 12.76 -7.99 11.72
C GLU A 143 14.27 -8.08 11.91
N GLN A 144 15.05 -8.16 10.83
CA GLN A 144 16.52 -8.23 10.93
C GLN A 144 17.11 -6.98 11.60
N ILE A 145 16.67 -5.79 11.19
CA ILE A 145 17.14 -4.52 11.76
C ILE A 145 16.67 -4.39 13.21
N ARG A 146 15.42 -4.75 13.51
CA ARG A 146 14.87 -4.74 14.88
C ARG A 146 15.66 -5.66 15.79
N CYS A 147 15.91 -6.89 15.37
CA CYS A 147 16.71 -7.87 16.11
C CYS A 147 18.13 -7.38 16.35
N TYR A 148 18.79 -6.86 15.31
CA TYR A 148 20.13 -6.30 15.43
C TYR A 148 20.20 -5.13 16.42
N LEU A 149 19.29 -4.15 16.30
CA LEU A 149 19.22 -3.02 17.22
C LEU A 149 18.88 -3.45 18.65
N HIS A 150 17.96 -4.40 18.80
CA HIS A 150 17.61 -4.97 20.09
C HIS A 150 18.82 -5.62 20.76
N ASP A 151 19.57 -6.47 20.05
CA ASP A 151 20.73 -7.17 20.61
C ASP A 151 21.85 -6.19 21.00
N LEU A 152 22.06 -5.14 20.22
CA LEU A 152 23.01 -4.06 20.53
C LEU A 152 22.61 -3.24 21.77
N THR A 153 21.31 -3.01 21.97
CA THR A 153 20.83 -2.14 23.06
C THR A 153 20.43 -2.91 24.32
N LYS A 154 20.19 -4.21 24.24
CA LYS A 154 19.87 -5.12 25.35
C LYS A 154 20.73 -4.89 26.60
N PRO A 155 22.08 -4.79 26.53
CA PRO A 155 22.89 -4.57 27.72
C PRO A 155 22.60 -3.25 28.45
N PHE A 156 22.12 -2.22 27.74
CA PHE A 156 21.91 -0.89 28.32
C PHE A 156 20.60 -0.75 29.09
N TYR A 157 19.53 -1.45 28.69
CA TYR A 157 18.21 -1.35 29.37
C TYR A 157 17.85 -2.59 30.20
N ALA A 158 18.51 -3.73 30.01
CA ALA A 158 18.30 -4.92 30.85
C ALA A 158 18.55 -4.63 32.34
N ASN A 159 19.41 -3.67 32.66
CA ASN A 159 19.74 -3.29 34.03
C ASN A 159 18.61 -2.52 34.76
N ASN A 160 17.66 -1.92 34.03
CA ASN A 160 16.64 -1.02 34.60
C ASN A 160 15.23 -1.64 34.66
N ASN A 161 15.04 -2.94 34.37
CA ASN A 161 13.72 -3.59 34.25
C ASN A 161 12.73 -2.82 33.34
N GLN A 162 13.23 -2.04 32.40
CA GLN A 162 12.41 -1.30 31.44
C GLN A 162 12.09 -2.20 30.24
N ASN A 163 10.84 -2.14 29.77
CA ASN A 163 10.43 -2.77 28.52
C ASN A 163 11.30 -2.28 27.36
N GLN A 164 11.36 -3.06 26.27
CA GLN A 164 12.06 -2.68 25.04
C GLN A 164 11.70 -1.23 24.64
N PRO A 165 12.67 -0.33 24.43
CA PRO A 165 12.34 1.05 24.16
C PRO A 165 11.69 1.21 22.78
N LEU A 166 10.57 1.94 22.73
CA LEU A 166 9.70 2.06 21.56
C LEU A 166 10.41 2.62 20.32
N TRP A 167 11.46 3.42 20.52
CA TRP A 167 12.22 4.00 19.41
C TRP A 167 12.92 2.94 18.56
N ILE A 168 13.27 1.76 19.12
CA ILE A 168 13.89 0.67 18.35
C ILE A 168 12.95 0.22 17.23
N SER A 169 11.68 0.00 17.57
CA SER A 169 10.64 -0.38 16.60
C SER A 169 10.38 0.71 15.57
N GLY A 170 10.45 1.99 15.97
CA GLY A 170 10.30 3.12 15.06
C GLY A 170 11.46 3.24 14.05
N ILE A 171 12.70 3.22 14.53
CA ILE A 171 13.90 3.37 13.69
C ILE A 171 14.04 2.17 12.74
N SER A 172 13.85 0.94 13.24
CA SER A 172 13.85 -0.27 12.40
C SER A 172 12.78 -0.18 11.31
N GLY A 173 11.56 0.27 11.67
CA GLY A 173 10.48 0.55 10.72
C GLY A 173 10.87 1.54 9.63
N CYS A 174 11.52 2.65 9.99
CA CYS A 174 11.95 3.67 9.04
C CYS A 174 13.03 3.17 8.08
N ILE A 175 14.10 2.57 8.60
CA ILE A 175 15.23 2.07 7.79
C ILE A 175 14.75 0.95 6.85
N ALA A 176 13.97 -0.01 7.37
CA ALA A 176 13.41 -1.09 6.57
C ALA A 176 12.51 -0.56 5.44
N ARG A 177 11.66 0.44 5.73
CA ARG A 177 10.77 1.00 4.71
C ARG A 177 11.52 1.79 3.66
N PHE A 178 12.57 2.52 4.05
CA PHE A 178 13.44 3.22 3.12
C PHE A 178 14.13 2.26 2.14
N GLY A 179 14.74 1.18 2.65
CA GLY A 179 15.40 0.16 1.83
C GLY A 179 14.42 -0.58 0.92
N ALA A 180 13.26 -0.98 1.45
CA ALA A 180 12.22 -1.64 0.69
C ALA A 180 11.64 -0.75 -0.42
N ALA A 181 11.28 0.50 -0.11
CA ALA A 181 10.75 1.43 -1.11
C ALA A 181 11.75 1.72 -2.23
N THR A 182 13.03 1.86 -1.90
CA THR A 182 14.10 2.08 -2.90
C THR A 182 14.26 0.88 -3.83
N SER A 183 14.20 -0.33 -3.28
CA SER A 183 14.34 -1.58 -4.04
C SER A 183 13.13 -1.86 -4.95
N VAL A 184 11.93 -1.50 -4.49
CA VAL A 184 10.67 -1.79 -5.19
C VAL A 184 10.24 -0.64 -6.13
N SER A 185 10.83 0.55 -6.01
CA SER A 185 10.46 1.73 -6.83
C SER A 185 10.34 1.47 -8.34
N PRO A 186 11.25 0.73 -9.00
CA PRO A 186 11.11 0.42 -10.43
C PRO A 186 9.86 -0.42 -10.73
N LEU A 187 9.55 -1.38 -9.85
CA LEU A 187 8.38 -2.25 -9.95
C LEU A 187 7.09 -1.47 -9.73
N GLU A 188 7.07 -0.53 -8.77
CA GLU A 188 5.94 0.38 -8.56
C GLU A 188 5.71 1.31 -9.77
N LEU A 189 6.78 1.78 -10.41
CA LEU A 189 6.67 2.62 -11.61
C LEU A 189 6.01 1.85 -12.77
N ILE A 190 6.41 0.59 -12.99
CA ILE A 190 5.77 -0.28 -13.99
C ILE A 190 4.30 -0.51 -13.64
N ARG A 191 4.01 -0.80 -12.37
CA ARG A 191 2.64 -0.97 -11.86
C ARG A 191 1.77 0.22 -12.16
N THR A 192 2.24 1.40 -11.79
CA THR A 192 1.46 2.63 -11.88
C THR A 192 1.20 3.01 -13.34
N LYS A 193 2.15 2.75 -14.25
CA LYS A 193 1.91 2.89 -15.70
C LYS A 193 0.86 1.88 -16.20
N MET A 194 0.94 0.61 -15.81
CA MET A 194 -0.03 -0.42 -16.19
C MET A 194 -1.44 -0.19 -15.60
N GLN A 195 -1.53 0.50 -14.47
CA GLN A 195 -2.81 0.83 -13.84
C GLN A 195 -3.41 2.13 -14.37
N SER A 196 -2.58 3.08 -14.81
CA SER A 196 -3.07 4.35 -15.38
C SER A 196 -3.58 4.19 -16.81
N LYS A 197 -3.06 3.23 -17.58
CA LYS A 197 -3.52 2.85 -18.91
C LYS A 197 -3.53 1.31 -19.00
N LYS A 198 -4.56 0.69 -19.57
CA LYS A 198 -4.52 -0.74 -19.96
C LYS A 198 -3.53 -0.90 -21.11
N LEU A 199 -2.25 -0.88 -20.78
CA LEU A 199 -1.16 -1.10 -21.71
C LEU A 199 -0.95 -2.60 -21.88
N SER A 200 -0.79 -3.04 -23.10
CA SER A 200 -0.24 -4.36 -23.40
C SER A 200 1.20 -4.44 -22.87
N TYR A 201 1.69 -5.65 -22.57
CA TYR A 201 3.07 -5.87 -22.10
C TYR A 201 4.11 -5.26 -23.06
N LEU A 202 3.85 -5.27 -24.37
CA LEU A 202 4.70 -4.66 -25.39
C LEU A 202 4.77 -3.13 -25.25
N GLU A 203 3.64 -2.49 -24.98
CA GLU A 203 3.59 -1.03 -24.81
C GLU A 203 4.25 -0.60 -23.50
N VAL A 204 4.18 -1.44 -22.45
CA VAL A 204 4.94 -1.22 -21.20
C VAL A 204 6.44 -1.29 -21.46
N HIS A 205 6.89 -2.25 -22.26
CA HIS A 205 8.29 -2.37 -22.64
C HIS A 205 8.77 -1.15 -23.44
N GLN A 206 8.01 -0.72 -24.44
CA GLN A 206 8.30 0.51 -25.19
C GLN A 206 8.33 1.76 -24.29
N ALA A 207 7.40 1.86 -23.33
CA ALA A 207 7.36 2.95 -22.35
C ALA A 207 8.50 2.90 -21.32
N LEU A 208 9.11 1.73 -21.11
CA LEU A 208 10.30 1.56 -20.27
C LEU A 208 11.57 1.87 -21.05
N GLN A 209 11.66 1.42 -22.30
CA GLN A 209 12.77 1.70 -23.20
C GLN A 209 12.91 3.21 -23.43
N SER A 210 11.82 3.88 -23.82
CA SER A 210 11.80 5.34 -23.96
C SER A 210 12.19 6.05 -22.64
N LEU A 211 11.74 5.56 -21.49
CA LEU A 211 12.13 6.13 -20.20
C LEU A 211 13.66 6.03 -19.96
N LEU A 212 14.25 4.90 -20.30
CA LEU A 212 15.69 4.67 -20.17
C LEU A 212 16.50 5.51 -21.17
N GLU A 213 15.98 5.70 -22.40
CA GLU A 213 16.61 6.56 -23.41
C GLU A 213 16.58 8.04 -23.02
N TYR A 214 15.44 8.56 -22.50
CA TYR A 214 15.31 9.99 -22.17
C TYR A 214 15.84 10.38 -20.79
N HIS A 215 15.64 9.54 -19.76
CA HIS A 215 15.98 9.88 -18.37
C HIS A 215 17.11 9.01 -17.79
N GLY A 216 17.63 8.06 -18.56
CA GLY A 216 18.62 7.08 -18.08
C GLY A 216 18.06 6.16 -16.99
N TYR A 217 18.95 5.39 -16.37
CA TYR A 217 18.59 4.48 -15.27
C TYR A 217 17.95 5.20 -14.06
N LYS A 218 18.32 6.47 -13.81
CA LYS A 218 17.74 7.29 -12.73
C LYS A 218 16.24 7.56 -12.93
N GLY A 219 15.73 7.45 -14.17
CA GLY A 219 14.31 7.55 -14.48
C GLY A 219 13.44 6.54 -13.73
N LEU A 220 13.98 5.36 -13.38
CA LEU A 220 13.26 4.31 -12.65
C LEU A 220 12.89 4.70 -11.21
N TRP A 221 13.62 5.65 -10.62
CA TRP A 221 13.38 6.19 -9.28
C TRP A 221 12.66 7.55 -9.31
N LYS A 222 12.14 7.96 -10.47
CA LYS A 222 11.34 9.19 -10.60
C LYS A 222 10.06 9.04 -9.77
N GLY A 223 9.94 9.85 -8.72
CA GLY A 223 8.85 9.77 -7.74
C GLY A 223 9.19 9.05 -6.44
N LEU A 224 10.38 8.44 -6.31
CA LEU A 224 10.82 7.80 -5.07
C LEU A 224 10.73 8.77 -3.88
N GLY A 225 11.19 10.01 -4.04
CA GLY A 225 11.20 11.00 -2.95
C GLY A 225 9.81 11.30 -2.38
N SER A 226 8.77 11.37 -3.22
CA SER A 226 7.39 11.58 -2.73
C SER A 226 6.81 10.31 -2.09
N THR A 227 7.23 9.13 -2.54
CA THR A 227 6.90 7.85 -1.89
C THR A 227 7.56 7.74 -0.52
N LEU A 228 8.85 8.03 -0.41
CA LEU A 228 9.60 7.97 0.84
C LEU A 228 9.04 8.95 1.89
N LEU A 229 8.72 10.17 1.48
CA LEU A 229 8.15 11.19 2.35
C LEU A 229 6.88 10.72 3.08
N ARG A 230 6.07 9.89 2.43
CA ARG A 230 4.84 9.35 3.02
C ARG A 230 5.09 8.03 3.74
N ASP A 231 5.79 7.11 3.10
CA ASP A 231 5.86 5.72 3.55
C ASP A 231 6.81 5.55 4.76
N VAL A 232 7.92 6.31 4.82
CA VAL A 232 8.88 6.21 5.92
C VAL A 232 8.30 6.72 7.24
N PRO A 233 7.72 7.94 7.33
CA PRO A 233 7.08 8.39 8.57
C PRO A 233 5.90 7.51 8.97
N PHE A 234 5.13 7.01 8.01
CA PHE A 234 4.03 6.08 8.28
C PHE A 234 4.54 4.81 8.97
N SER A 235 5.61 4.21 8.44
CA SER A 235 6.22 2.99 9.01
C SER A 235 6.73 3.21 10.44
N GLY A 236 7.45 4.30 10.68
CA GLY A 236 7.99 4.61 12.01
C GLY A 236 6.89 4.80 13.06
N ILE A 237 5.88 5.62 12.75
CA ILE A 237 4.73 5.85 13.64
C ILE A 237 3.95 4.56 13.86
N TYR A 238 3.71 3.79 12.79
CA TYR A 238 2.98 2.54 12.86
C TYR A 238 3.61 1.55 13.84
N TRP A 239 4.91 1.27 13.70
CA TRP A 239 5.58 0.29 14.57
C TRP A 239 5.75 0.78 16.01
N VAL A 240 5.94 2.09 16.24
CA VAL A 240 5.95 2.66 17.59
C VAL A 240 4.60 2.47 18.27
N MET A 241 3.50 2.83 17.59
CA MET A 241 2.15 2.68 18.14
C MET A 241 1.78 1.22 18.34
N TYR A 242 2.10 0.36 17.38
CA TYR A 242 1.85 -1.07 17.46
C TYR A 242 2.57 -1.71 18.66
N GLU A 243 3.86 -1.41 18.82
CA GLU A 243 4.65 -1.92 19.94
C GLU A 243 4.16 -1.38 21.28
N HIS A 244 3.77 -0.10 21.33
CA HIS A 244 3.20 0.50 22.54
C HIS A 244 1.92 -0.22 22.98
N ILE A 245 1.00 -0.49 22.04
CA ILE A 245 -0.22 -1.27 22.30
C ILE A 245 0.15 -2.69 22.75
N LYS A 246 1.14 -3.32 22.12
CA LYS A 246 1.59 -4.68 22.49
C LYS A 246 2.17 -4.73 23.91
N GLN A 247 2.97 -3.74 24.31
CA GLN A 247 3.56 -3.64 25.64
C GLN A 247 2.52 -3.47 26.75
N ILE A 248 1.45 -2.71 26.50
CA ILE A 248 0.35 -2.52 27.47
C ILE A 248 -0.34 -3.85 27.80
N SER A 249 -0.53 -4.75 26.83
CA SER A 249 -1.21 -6.02 27.09
C SER A 249 -0.39 -6.99 27.94
N GLY A 250 0.94 -6.95 27.84
CA GLY A 250 1.82 -7.77 28.69
C GLY A 250 1.57 -9.29 28.64
N GLN A 251 0.87 -9.83 27.64
CA GLN A 251 0.52 -11.25 27.52
C GLN A 251 0.76 -11.77 26.10
N PRO A 252 0.92 -13.09 25.87
CA PRO A 252 0.99 -13.66 24.53
C PRO A 252 -0.26 -13.25 23.74
N THR A 253 -0.05 -12.44 22.70
CA THR A 253 -1.14 -11.75 22.02
C THR A 253 -1.91 -12.71 21.12
N SER A 254 -3.23 -12.79 21.33
CA SER A 254 -4.14 -13.53 20.46
C SER A 254 -4.19 -12.90 19.07
N PHE A 255 -4.57 -13.68 18.05
CA PHE A 255 -4.74 -13.17 16.68
C PHE A 255 -5.63 -11.91 16.64
N MET A 256 -6.77 -11.94 17.34
CA MET A 256 -7.69 -10.80 17.42
C MET A 256 -7.06 -9.57 18.07
N TYR A 257 -6.19 -9.76 19.07
CA TYR A 257 -5.48 -8.65 19.70
C TYR A 257 -4.52 -8.00 18.71
N ASN A 258 -3.71 -8.80 18.01
CA ASN A 258 -2.79 -8.28 16.98
C ASN A 258 -3.55 -7.61 15.84
N PHE A 259 -4.73 -8.11 15.50
CA PHE A 259 -5.61 -7.51 14.49
C PHE A 259 -6.12 -6.12 14.93
N LEU A 260 -6.63 -5.99 16.15
CA LEU A 260 -7.11 -4.72 16.70
C LEU A 260 -5.96 -3.72 16.92
N ALA A 261 -4.84 -4.17 17.49
CA ALA A 261 -3.64 -3.36 17.66
C ALA A 261 -3.11 -2.85 16.31
N GLY A 262 -3.06 -3.73 15.30
CA GLY A 262 -2.68 -3.38 13.93
C GLY A 262 -3.64 -2.39 13.28
N SER A 263 -4.96 -2.53 13.54
CA SER A 263 -5.98 -1.60 13.04
C SER A 263 -5.83 -0.20 13.64
N ILE A 264 -5.70 -0.12 14.97
CA ILE A 264 -5.60 1.15 15.71
C ILE A 264 -4.30 1.85 15.36
N ALA A 265 -3.17 1.13 15.38
CA ALA A 265 -1.88 1.68 14.97
C ALA A 265 -1.90 2.17 13.52
N GLY A 266 -2.54 1.41 12.62
CA GLY A 266 -2.71 1.77 11.21
C GLY A 266 -3.56 3.04 11.02
N ALA A 267 -4.66 3.15 11.75
CA ALA A 267 -5.54 4.32 11.71
C ALA A 267 -4.84 5.58 12.23
N LEU A 268 -4.14 5.49 13.38
CA LEU A 268 -3.39 6.61 13.96
C LEU A 268 -2.22 7.03 13.07
N ALA A 269 -1.44 6.08 12.57
CA ALA A 269 -0.36 6.37 11.63
C ALA A 269 -0.89 6.99 10.33
N ALA A 270 -2.04 6.53 9.83
CA ALA A 270 -2.70 7.13 8.69
C ALA A 270 -3.14 8.57 9.00
N ALA A 271 -3.71 8.84 10.17
CA ALA A 271 -4.14 10.19 10.54
C ALA A 271 -2.97 11.17 10.66
N LEU A 272 -1.89 10.77 11.31
CA LEU A 272 -0.72 11.63 11.50
C LEU A 272 0.05 11.91 10.21
N THR A 273 -0.03 11.00 9.24
CA THR A 273 0.71 11.13 7.98
C THR A 273 -0.14 11.62 6.80
N THR A 274 -1.42 11.98 7.00
CA THR A 274 -2.24 12.51 5.89
C THR A 274 -1.67 13.76 5.25
N PRO A 275 -1.03 14.71 5.96
CA PRO A 275 -0.44 15.87 5.31
C PRO A 275 0.59 15.45 4.23
N PHE A 276 1.41 14.43 4.51
CA PHE A 276 2.40 13.92 3.55
C PHE A 276 1.76 13.20 2.36
N ASP A 277 0.64 12.51 2.57
CA ASP A 277 -0.10 11.85 1.48
C ASP A 277 -0.78 12.87 0.57
N VAL A 278 -1.33 13.96 1.11
CA VAL A 278 -1.92 15.06 0.31
C VAL A 278 -0.86 15.71 -0.59
N VAL A 279 0.35 15.98 -0.07
CA VAL A 279 1.43 16.53 -0.91
C VAL A 279 1.84 15.58 -2.03
N LYS A 280 1.94 14.28 -1.72
CA LYS A 280 2.25 13.25 -2.73
C LYS A 280 1.20 13.22 -3.83
N THR A 281 -0.08 13.20 -3.46
CA THR A 281 -1.18 13.08 -4.42
C THR A 281 -1.26 14.31 -5.32
N ILE A 282 -1.10 15.53 -4.79
CA ILE A 282 -1.05 16.76 -5.60
C ILE A 282 0.13 16.72 -6.57
N ARG A 283 1.32 16.35 -6.10
CA ARG A 283 2.50 16.25 -6.98
C ARG A 283 2.32 15.19 -8.09
N GLN A 284 1.64 14.08 -7.79
CA GLN A 284 1.30 13.08 -8.80
C GLN A 284 0.29 13.60 -9.82
N ILE A 285 -0.68 14.41 -9.39
CA ILE A 285 -1.66 15.06 -10.29
C ILE A 285 -0.95 16.07 -11.19
N GLU A 286 -0.11 16.95 -10.65
CA GLU A 286 0.66 17.93 -11.44
C GLU A 286 1.56 17.27 -12.49
N LEU A 287 2.20 16.15 -12.15
CA LEU A 287 3.02 15.38 -13.10
C LEU A 287 2.16 14.78 -14.21
N THR A 288 0.98 14.27 -13.87
CA THR A 288 0.05 13.67 -14.84
C THR A 288 -0.51 14.73 -15.79
N GLU A 289 -0.85 15.92 -15.29
CA GLU A 289 -1.36 17.03 -16.09
C GLU A 289 -0.31 17.53 -17.10
N LYS A 290 0.97 17.59 -16.69
CA LYS A 290 2.09 17.95 -17.55
C LYS A 290 2.41 16.94 -18.67
N GLU A 291 2.02 15.68 -18.50
CA GLU A 291 2.17 14.66 -19.57
C GLU A 291 1.02 14.73 -20.60
N ILE A 292 -0.11 15.34 -20.24
CA ILE A 292 -1.31 15.41 -21.11
C ILE A 292 -1.36 16.73 -21.87
N ILE A 293 -0.83 17.82 -21.28
CA ILE A 293 -0.83 19.16 -21.87
C ILE A 293 0.57 19.45 -22.40
N THR A 294 0.72 19.57 -23.72
CA THR A 294 1.94 19.97 -24.46
C THR A 294 2.34 21.43 -24.18
N GLU A 295 2.25 21.90 -22.93
CA GLU A 295 2.66 23.24 -22.52
C GLU A 295 4.07 23.22 -21.91
N PRO A 296 4.88 24.28 -22.12
CA PRO A 296 6.21 24.36 -21.54
C PRO A 296 6.12 24.33 -20.01
N PRO A 297 7.06 23.66 -19.33
CA PRO A 297 6.94 23.37 -17.91
C PRO A 297 6.98 24.66 -17.09
N ARG A 298 5.85 25.07 -16.50
CA ARG A 298 5.91 25.94 -15.32
C ARG A 298 6.74 25.22 -14.26
N LYS A 299 7.81 25.87 -13.81
CA LYS A 299 8.71 25.39 -12.75
C LYS A 299 7.86 25.03 -11.53
N ALA A 300 7.55 23.74 -11.36
CA ALA A 300 6.92 23.28 -10.13
C ALA A 300 7.85 23.64 -8.97
N SER A 301 7.27 24.17 -7.89
CA SER A 301 8.03 24.50 -6.69
C SER A 301 8.82 23.26 -6.27
N LYS A 302 10.15 23.39 -6.18
CA LYS A 302 11.04 22.27 -5.85
C LYS A 302 10.81 21.72 -4.44
N TRP A 303 10.12 22.47 -3.57
CA TRP A 303 10.04 22.21 -2.14
C TRP A 303 8.66 21.73 -1.70
N THR A 304 8.62 20.51 -1.18
CA THR A 304 7.48 19.85 -0.56
C THR A 304 6.81 20.70 0.52
N VAL A 305 7.58 21.42 1.33
CA VAL A 305 7.08 22.23 2.44
C VAL A 305 6.30 23.45 1.95
N LYS A 306 6.76 24.07 0.85
CA LYS A 306 6.05 25.20 0.24
C LYS A 306 4.69 24.78 -0.29
N ALA A 307 4.59 23.58 -0.88
CA ALA A 307 3.30 23.03 -1.30
C ALA A 307 2.32 22.84 -0.12
N VAL A 308 2.80 22.37 1.05
CA VAL A 308 1.96 22.26 2.27
C VAL A 308 1.46 23.63 2.71
N ILE A 309 2.34 24.63 2.73
CA ILE A 309 2.01 26.00 3.14
C ILE A 309 0.99 26.61 2.16
N ASP A 310 1.19 26.45 0.85
CA ASP A 310 0.29 26.95 -0.18
C ASP A 310 -1.12 26.31 -0.06
N ILE A 311 -1.19 25.00 0.27
CA ILE A 311 -2.46 24.29 0.51
C ILE A 311 -3.14 24.81 1.79
N TYR A 312 -2.37 25.03 2.84
CA TYR A 312 -2.88 25.56 4.09
C TYR A 312 -3.49 26.95 3.90
N GLN A 313 -2.83 27.81 3.13
CA GLN A 313 -3.30 29.16 2.84
C GLN A 313 -4.55 29.18 1.95
N THR A 314 -4.70 28.22 1.03
CA THR A 314 -5.81 28.17 0.07
C THR A 314 -7.05 27.45 0.59
N ASN A 315 -6.89 26.30 1.27
CA ASN A 315 -7.99 25.41 1.67
C ASN A 315 -8.07 25.20 3.19
N GLY A 316 -7.23 25.88 3.97
CA GLY A 316 -7.15 25.74 5.42
C GLY A 316 -6.76 24.33 5.88
N THR A 317 -7.09 24.00 7.13
CA THR A 317 -6.85 22.68 7.74
C THR A 317 -7.62 21.56 7.05
N ARG A 318 -8.81 21.85 6.52
CA ARG A 318 -9.65 20.89 5.78
C ARG A 318 -8.97 20.41 4.49
N GLY A 319 -8.17 21.25 3.84
CA GLY A 319 -7.35 20.86 2.69
C GLY A 319 -6.27 19.83 3.03
N ILE A 320 -5.58 20.01 4.16
CA ILE A 320 -4.48 19.14 4.61
C ILE A 320 -4.97 17.74 5.03
N PHE A 321 -6.18 17.64 5.57
CA PHE A 321 -6.79 16.37 5.97
C PHE A 321 -7.84 15.86 4.97
N SER A 322 -7.87 16.43 3.77
CA SER A 322 -8.75 15.97 2.70
C SER A 322 -8.38 14.53 2.31
N GLY A 323 -9.35 13.61 2.41
CA GLY A 323 -9.15 12.19 2.14
C GLY A 323 -8.71 11.34 3.34
N LEU A 324 -8.72 11.89 4.57
CA LEU A 324 -8.43 11.12 5.79
C LEU A 324 -9.32 9.89 5.97
N VAL A 325 -10.64 10.06 5.88
CA VAL A 325 -11.63 8.98 6.05
C VAL A 325 -11.41 7.81 5.08
N PRO A 326 -11.36 8.03 3.74
CA PRO A 326 -11.11 6.93 2.81
C PRO A 326 -9.72 6.31 2.97
N ARG A 327 -8.75 7.05 3.53
CA ARG A 327 -7.44 6.49 3.86
C ARG A 327 -7.51 5.55 5.06
N ILE A 328 -8.15 5.94 6.16
CA ILE A 328 -8.31 5.09 7.35
C ILE A 328 -9.07 3.81 6.99
N ILE A 329 -10.20 3.94 6.27
CA ILE A 329 -11.03 2.79 5.84
C ILE A 329 -10.21 1.76 5.04
N LYS A 330 -9.24 2.21 4.22
CA LYS A 330 -8.37 1.32 3.46
C LYS A 330 -7.21 0.76 4.31
N VAL A 331 -6.51 1.63 5.03
CA VAL A 331 -5.24 1.30 5.67
C VAL A 331 -5.44 0.45 6.91
N ALA A 332 -6.45 0.74 7.73
CA ALA A 332 -6.65 0.02 8.98
C ALA A 332 -6.90 -1.49 8.77
N PRO A 333 -7.82 -1.94 7.88
CA PRO A 333 -8.01 -3.36 7.63
C PRO A 333 -6.79 -4.01 6.98
N ALA A 334 -6.13 -3.32 6.05
CA ALA A 334 -4.96 -3.85 5.37
C ALA A 334 -3.80 -4.13 6.34
N CYS A 335 -3.51 -3.17 7.24
CA CYS A 335 -2.51 -3.33 8.28
C CYS A 335 -2.90 -4.40 9.31
N ALA A 336 -4.18 -4.46 9.69
CA ALA A 336 -4.69 -5.43 10.64
C ALA A 336 -4.49 -6.87 10.17
N ILE A 337 -4.92 -7.18 8.94
CA ILE A 337 -4.79 -8.52 8.35
C ILE A 337 -3.32 -8.88 8.18
N MET A 338 -2.51 -7.96 7.64
CA MET A 338 -1.10 -8.19 7.38
C MET A 338 -0.34 -8.54 8.66
N VAL A 339 -0.43 -7.69 9.69
CA VAL A 339 0.37 -7.86 10.90
C VAL A 339 -0.15 -8.99 11.79
N SER A 340 -1.47 -9.18 11.88
CA SER A 340 -2.01 -10.32 12.63
C SER A 340 -1.59 -11.65 12.02
N THR A 341 -1.61 -11.77 10.68
CA THR A 341 -1.15 -12.97 9.98
C THR A 341 0.36 -13.17 10.15
N PHE A 342 1.14 -12.09 10.04
CA PHE A 342 2.58 -12.15 10.20
C PHE A 342 2.99 -12.58 11.61
N GLU A 343 2.42 -11.98 12.66
CA GLU A 343 2.69 -12.33 14.06
C GLU A 343 2.21 -13.75 14.41
N TYR A 344 1.08 -14.18 13.85
CA TYR A 344 0.64 -15.56 13.98
C TYR A 344 1.62 -16.52 13.33
N GLY A 345 2.08 -16.22 12.11
CA GLY A 345 3.11 -16.99 11.42
C GLY A 345 4.42 -17.05 12.21
N LYS A 346 4.85 -15.92 12.79
CA LYS A 346 6.01 -15.86 13.67
C LYS A 346 5.87 -16.80 14.87
N THR A 347 4.74 -16.71 15.58
CA THR A 347 4.44 -17.56 16.74
C THR A 347 4.40 -19.05 16.36
N PHE A 348 3.83 -19.37 15.19
CA PHE A 348 3.77 -20.73 14.67
C PHE A 348 5.17 -21.30 14.41
N PHE A 349 6.03 -20.57 13.68
CA PHE A 349 7.39 -21.02 13.40
C PHE A 349 8.27 -21.10 14.65
N GLN A 350 8.10 -20.18 15.61
CA GLN A 350 8.78 -20.25 16.90
C GLN A 350 8.41 -21.51 17.68
N ASN A 351 7.12 -21.82 17.80
CA ASN A 351 6.68 -23.04 18.48
C ASN A 351 7.23 -24.30 17.80
N ARG A 352 7.28 -24.31 16.46
CA ARG A 352 7.87 -25.41 15.70
C ARG A 352 9.38 -25.55 15.95
N ASN A 353 10.12 -24.44 15.93
CA ASN A 353 11.58 -24.45 16.20
C ASN A 353 11.87 -24.93 17.62
N MET A 354 11.06 -24.51 18.61
CA MET A 354 11.16 -25.01 19.99
C MET A 354 10.94 -26.52 20.06
N GLN A 355 9.89 -27.05 19.41
CA GLN A 355 9.61 -28.49 19.40
C GLN A 355 10.74 -29.31 18.78
N ILE A 356 11.30 -28.85 17.66
CA ILE A 356 12.44 -29.50 17.00
C ILE A 356 13.66 -29.49 17.93
N TYR A 357 13.93 -28.38 18.61
CA TYR A 357 15.04 -28.27 19.55
C TYR A 357 14.92 -29.24 20.72
N TYR A 358 13.74 -29.32 21.36
CA TYR A 358 13.53 -30.27 22.46
C TYR A 358 13.64 -31.71 22.00
N LYS A 359 13.09 -32.05 20.84
CA LYS A 359 13.20 -33.40 20.26
C LYS A 359 14.66 -33.79 20.01
N ASN A 360 15.46 -32.89 19.40
CA ASN A 360 16.87 -33.16 19.16
C ASN A 360 17.66 -33.30 20.47
N LYS A 361 17.28 -32.58 21.53
CA LYS A 361 17.91 -32.69 22.84
C LYS A 361 17.57 -34.01 23.54
N GLU A 362 16.35 -34.51 23.37
CA GLU A 362 15.93 -35.84 23.85
C GLU A 362 16.60 -36.98 23.08
N GLU A 363 16.99 -36.79 21.82
CA GLU A 363 17.73 -37.79 21.03
C GLU A 363 19.25 -37.84 21.36
N ILE A 364 19.79 -36.80 22.00
CA ILE A 364 21.21 -36.70 22.40
C ILE A 364 21.44 -37.21 23.83
N LEU A 365 20.40 -37.26 24.65
CA LEU A 365 20.40 -37.80 26.02
C LEU A 365 20.01 -39.28 26.01
#